data_AF-A0A7Y8HK17-F1
#
_entry.id   AF-A0A7Y8HK17-F1
#
_cell.length_a   1.000
_cell.length_b   1.000
_cell.length_c   1.000
_cell.angle_alpha   90.00
_cell.angle_beta   90.00
_cell.angle_gamma   90.00
#
_symmetry.space_group_name_H-M   'P 1'
#
loop_
_entity.id
_entity.type
_entity.pdbx_description
1 polymer ?
#
loop_
_entity_poly.entity_id
_entity_poly.type
_entity_poly.pdbx_seq_one_letter_code
_entity_poly.pdbx_strand_id
1 'polypeptide(L)'
;MQNSIEPKKFWQKLLIFWHTRELGQHIETLAKTLSVAIYIDKEFSDDEKSVATDILSKYLADEKEVFYVIEYIEMKLGKYKEDYQNFLNDKNEIIKLIKNDISLLNLIENIIEADKKTSYDEESFLEEIKQKM
;
A
#
# COMPACT_ATOMS: atom_id res chain seq x y z
N MET A 1 -5.29 31.96 -1.38
CA MET A 1 -4.23 31.41 -0.51
C MET A 1 -3.28 30.64 -1.42
N GLN A 2 -2.03 31.09 -1.54
CA GLN A 2 -1.03 30.39 -2.35
C GLN A 2 -0.64 29.11 -1.61
N ASN A 3 -1.02 27.95 -2.15
CA ASN A 3 -0.46 26.66 -1.76
C ASN A 3 0.98 26.61 -2.26
N SER A 4 1.89 27.21 -1.49
CA SER A 4 3.31 26.98 -1.69
C SER A 4 3.60 25.53 -1.28
N ILE A 5 3.65 24.64 -2.27
CA ILE A 5 4.23 23.32 -2.10
C ILE A 5 5.67 23.55 -1.64
N GLU A 6 5.99 23.24 -0.40
CA GLU A 6 7.36 23.38 0.12
C GLU A 6 8.31 22.61 -0.81
N PRO A 7 9.23 23.28 -1.52
CA PRO A 7 10.00 22.65 -2.60
C PRO A 7 10.83 21.47 -2.10
N LYS A 8 11.25 21.47 -0.82
CA LYS A 8 11.93 20.33 -0.19
C LYS A 8 11.05 19.07 -0.16
N LYS A 9 9.76 19.21 0.20
CA LYS A 9 8.80 18.09 0.22
C LYS A 9 8.48 17.57 -1.18
N PHE A 10 8.46 18.46 -2.19
CA PHE A 10 8.24 18.07 -3.58
C PHE A 10 9.36 17.19 -4.13
N TRP A 11 10.62 17.63 -3.98
CA TRP A 11 11.78 16.88 -4.48
C TRP A 11 11.97 15.56 -3.73
N GLN A 12 11.71 15.52 -2.42
CA GLN A 12 11.73 14.28 -1.65
C GLN A 12 10.72 13.27 -2.17
N LYS A 13 9.46 13.69 -2.37
CA LYS A 13 8.41 12.84 -2.94
C LYS A 13 8.76 12.33 -4.34
N LEU A 14 9.38 13.17 -5.18
CA LEU A 14 9.85 12.75 -6.49
C LEU A 14 10.98 11.73 -6.42
N LEU A 15 11.94 11.90 -5.52
CA LEU A 15 13.04 10.95 -5.32
C LEU A 15 12.53 9.60 -4.85
N ILE A 16 11.62 9.58 -3.86
CA ILE A 16 10.97 8.36 -3.37
C ILE A 16 10.25 7.64 -4.52
N PHE A 17 9.41 8.38 -5.26
CA PHE A 17 8.70 7.83 -6.42
C PHE A 17 9.66 7.24 -7.46
N TRP A 18 10.75 7.95 -7.76
CA TRP A 18 11.72 7.52 -8.76
C TRP A 18 12.45 6.26 -8.32
N HIS A 19 12.96 6.20 -7.08
CA HIS A 19 13.62 5.01 -6.57
C HIS A 19 12.68 3.81 -6.51
N THR A 20 11.46 3.94 -5.99
CA THR A 20 10.53 2.81 -5.96
C THR A 20 10.23 2.28 -7.38
N ARG A 21 10.18 3.15 -8.37
CA ARG A 21 9.96 2.77 -9.77
C ARG A 21 11.19 2.07 -10.39
N GLU A 22 12.39 2.46 -10.00
CA GLU A 22 13.65 1.79 -10.42
C GLU A 22 13.75 0.34 -9.90
N LEU A 23 13.14 0.05 -8.75
CA LEU A 23 13.06 -1.30 -8.19
C LEU A 23 12.17 -2.27 -9.00
N GLY A 24 11.43 -1.74 -9.97
CA GLY A 24 10.67 -2.53 -10.94
C GLY A 24 9.19 -2.69 -10.61
N GLN A 25 8.45 -3.16 -11.61
CA GLN A 25 6.98 -3.23 -11.59
C GLN A 25 6.44 -4.14 -10.49
N HIS A 26 7.18 -5.18 -10.09
CA HIS A 26 6.74 -6.06 -9.01
C HIS A 26 6.74 -5.33 -7.66
N ILE A 27 7.72 -4.45 -7.38
CA ILE A 27 7.75 -3.67 -6.14
C ILE A 27 6.67 -2.60 -6.15
N GLU A 28 6.43 -1.97 -7.30
CA GLU A 28 5.33 -1.00 -7.43
C GLU A 28 3.97 -1.67 -7.17
N THR A 29 3.79 -2.89 -7.67
CA THR A 29 2.59 -3.70 -7.42
C THR A 29 2.47 -4.08 -5.95
N LEU A 30 3.55 -4.58 -5.34
CA LEU A 30 3.61 -4.93 -3.92
C LEU A 30 3.28 -3.72 -3.03
N ALA A 31 3.91 -2.57 -3.28
CA ALA A 31 3.68 -1.35 -2.53
C ALA A 31 2.22 -0.87 -2.66
N LYS A 32 1.64 -0.97 -3.86
CA LYS A 32 0.22 -0.64 -4.08
C LYS A 32 -0.70 -1.58 -3.31
N THR A 33 -0.44 -2.89 -3.37
CA THR A 33 -1.21 -3.90 -2.64
C THR A 33 -1.20 -3.63 -1.13
N LEU A 34 0.00 -3.40 -0.57
CA LEU A 34 0.16 -3.07 0.85
C LEU A 34 -0.55 -1.75 1.21
N SER A 35 -0.42 -0.72 0.36
CA SER A 35 -1.11 0.56 0.58
C SER A 35 -2.63 0.41 0.62
N VAL A 36 -3.19 -0.42 -0.28
CA VAL A 36 -4.63 -0.70 -0.29
C VAL A 36 -5.02 -1.44 0.98
N ALA A 37 -4.31 -2.51 1.34
CA ALA A 37 -4.60 -3.32 2.52
C ALA A 37 -4.64 -2.48 3.80
N ILE A 38 -3.61 -1.65 4.02
CA ILE A 38 -3.49 -0.77 5.20
C ILE A 38 -4.60 0.28 5.27
N TYR A 39 -5.27 0.64 4.17
CA TYR A 39 -6.25 1.73 4.15
C TYR A 39 -7.70 1.24 4.11
N ILE A 40 -7.96 -0.07 4.14
CA ILE A 40 -9.32 -0.60 3.90
C ILE A 40 -10.33 -0.03 4.89
N ASP A 41 -10.01 -0.07 6.18
CA ASP A 41 -10.85 0.42 7.26
C ASP A 41 -10.70 1.94 7.51
N LYS A 42 -9.81 2.59 6.73
CA LYS A 42 -9.42 4.03 6.80
C LYS A 42 -8.73 4.44 8.10
N GLU A 43 -8.51 3.49 9.00
CA GLU A 43 -7.59 3.63 10.10
C GLU A 43 -6.28 2.98 9.63
N PHE A 44 -5.17 3.27 10.30
CA PHE A 44 -3.96 2.47 10.09
C PHE A 44 -3.13 2.54 11.36
N SER A 45 -2.65 1.37 11.76
CA SER A 45 -1.90 1.14 12.97
C SER A 45 -0.39 1.07 12.69
N ASP A 46 0.40 1.24 13.74
CA ASP A 46 1.84 0.97 13.66
C ASP A 46 2.13 -0.52 13.43
N ASP A 47 1.20 -1.41 13.83
CA ASP A 47 1.32 -2.87 13.65
C ASP A 47 1.23 -3.26 12.16
N GLU A 48 0.26 -2.72 11.41
CA GLU A 48 0.15 -2.96 9.97
C GLU A 48 1.35 -2.41 9.19
N LYS A 49 1.88 -1.26 9.60
CA LYS A 49 3.14 -0.72 9.04
C LYS A 49 4.34 -1.61 9.35
N SER A 50 4.41 -2.15 10.57
CA SER A 50 5.46 -3.10 10.95
C SER A 50 5.38 -4.35 10.09
N VAL A 51 4.18 -4.93 9.93
CA VAL A 51 3.98 -6.12 9.08
C VAL A 51 4.31 -5.81 7.62
N ALA A 52 3.94 -4.64 7.10
CA ALA A 52 4.33 -4.22 5.75
C ALA A 52 5.85 -4.11 5.59
N THR A 53 6.55 -3.61 6.61
CA THR A 53 8.03 -3.53 6.64
C THR A 53 8.66 -4.92 6.65
N ASP A 54 8.13 -5.83 7.46
CA ASP A 54 8.58 -7.23 7.53
C ASP A 54 8.34 -7.99 6.23
N ILE A 55 7.21 -7.72 5.56
CA ILE A 55 6.93 -8.25 4.22
C ILE A 55 7.98 -7.73 3.25
N LEU A 56 8.16 -6.41 3.14
CA LEU A 56 9.10 -5.80 2.20
C LEU A 56 10.54 -6.28 2.40
N SER A 57 10.97 -6.47 3.65
CA SER A 57 12.31 -6.99 3.99
C SER A 57 12.55 -8.42 3.51
N LYS A 58 11.51 -9.17 3.15
CA LYS A 58 11.63 -10.50 2.51
C LYS A 58 11.79 -10.42 0.99
N TYR A 59 11.37 -9.32 0.38
CA TYR A 59 11.44 -9.10 -1.07
C TYR A 59 12.61 -8.21 -1.50
N LEU A 60 13.10 -7.37 -0.59
CA LEU A 60 14.19 -6.42 -0.81
C LEU A 60 15.37 -6.78 0.09
N ALA A 61 16.56 -6.82 -0.48
CA ALA A 61 17.78 -7.17 0.25
C ALA A 61 18.42 -5.94 0.94
N ASP A 62 18.16 -4.73 0.45
CA ASP A 62 18.71 -3.49 1.01
C ASP A 62 17.65 -2.79 1.90
N GLU A 63 17.99 -2.57 3.16
CA GLU A 63 17.16 -1.84 4.12
C GLU A 63 16.80 -0.42 3.64
N LYS A 64 17.65 0.21 2.83
CA LYS A 64 17.34 1.52 2.23
C LYS A 64 16.22 1.42 1.20
N GLU A 65 16.17 0.35 0.42
CA GLU A 65 15.10 0.11 -0.54
C GLU A 65 13.79 -0.12 0.20
N VAL A 66 13.82 -0.92 1.27
CA VAL A 66 12.66 -1.09 2.17
C VAL A 66 12.17 0.25 2.69
N PHE A 67 13.07 1.09 3.19
CA PHE A 67 12.75 2.44 3.65
C PHE A 67 12.06 3.28 2.57
N TYR A 68 12.61 3.32 1.35
CA TYR A 68 12.00 4.08 0.25
C TYR A 68 10.61 3.56 -0.13
N VAL A 69 10.39 2.24 -0.10
CA VAL A 69 9.08 1.68 -0.41
C VAL A 69 8.06 1.97 0.70
N ILE A 70 8.46 1.94 1.97
CA ILE A 70 7.61 2.37 3.09
C ILE A 70 7.22 3.84 2.95
N GLU A 71 8.18 4.72 2.67
CA GLU A 71 7.90 6.15 2.41
C GLU A 71 6.93 6.33 1.22
N TYR A 72 7.06 5.50 0.18
CA TYR A 72 6.13 5.51 -0.96
C TYR A 72 4.71 5.06 -0.56
N ILE A 73 4.59 4.05 0.31
CA ILE A 73 3.31 3.62 0.89
C ILE A 73 2.69 4.76 1.70
N GLU A 74 3.45 5.44 2.56
CA GLU A 74 2.94 6.58 3.32
C GLU A 74 2.47 7.73 2.42
N MET A 75 3.18 7.99 1.32
CA MET A 75 2.74 8.94 0.31
C MET A 75 1.41 8.55 -0.33
N LYS A 76 1.18 7.25 -0.61
CA LYS A 76 -0.09 6.74 -1.13
C LYS A 76 -1.21 6.90 -0.11
N LEU A 77 -0.99 6.51 1.14
CA LEU A 77 -1.95 6.68 2.24
C LEU A 77 -2.35 8.15 2.43
N GLY A 78 -1.38 9.08 2.33
CA GLY A 78 -1.66 10.51 2.34
C GLY A 78 -2.58 10.94 1.20
N LYS A 79 -2.34 10.45 -0.02
CA LYS A 79 -3.21 10.72 -1.18
C LYS A 79 -4.60 10.14 -1.02
N TYR A 80 -4.74 8.98 -0.40
CA TYR A 80 -6.05 8.37 -0.13
C TYR A 80 -6.87 9.20 0.85
N LYS A 81 -6.21 9.76 1.89
CA LYS A 81 -6.85 10.69 2.83
C LYS A 81 -7.27 12.00 2.17
N GLU A 82 -6.47 12.51 1.24
CA GLU A 82 -6.78 13.73 0.49
C GLU A 82 -7.91 13.52 -0.54
N ASP A 83 -7.91 12.38 -1.23
CA ASP A 83 -8.88 12.03 -2.26
C ASP A 83 -9.13 10.51 -2.29
N TYR A 84 -10.31 10.13 -1.80
CA TYR A 84 -10.76 8.74 -1.73
C TYR A 84 -10.86 8.06 -3.11
N GLN A 85 -10.99 8.83 -4.21
CA GLN A 85 -11.02 8.25 -5.55
C GLN A 85 -9.68 7.58 -5.91
N ASN A 86 -8.55 8.07 -5.38
CA ASN A 86 -7.25 7.42 -5.57
C ASN A 86 -7.23 6.03 -4.94
N PHE A 87 -7.80 5.89 -3.74
CA PHE A 87 -7.94 4.59 -3.09
C PHE A 87 -8.82 3.65 -3.91
N LEU A 88 -10.00 4.11 -4.36
CA LEU A 88 -10.91 3.27 -5.16
C LEU A 88 -10.26 2.80 -6.46
N ASN A 89 -9.47 3.65 -7.12
CA ASN A 89 -8.76 3.30 -8.34
C ASN A 89 -7.71 2.21 -8.08
N ASP A 90 -6.86 2.40 -7.07
CA ASP A 90 -5.84 1.42 -6.71
C ASP A 90 -6.49 0.11 -6.21
N LYS A 91 -7.54 0.17 -5.38
CA LYS A 91 -8.31 -0.99 -4.92
C LYS A 91 -8.85 -1.82 -6.09
N ASN A 92 -9.51 -1.16 -7.06
CA ASN A 92 -10.05 -1.84 -8.23
C ASN A 92 -8.97 -2.46 -9.12
N GLU A 93 -7.80 -1.83 -9.21
CA GLU A 93 -6.66 -2.39 -9.91
C GLU A 93 -6.12 -3.63 -9.21
N ILE A 94 -5.94 -3.57 -7.88
CA ILE A 94 -5.47 -4.70 -7.07
C ILE A 94 -6.43 -5.89 -7.17
N ILE A 95 -7.75 -5.67 -7.08
CA ILE A 95 -8.74 -6.76 -7.28
C ILE A 95 -8.53 -7.45 -8.64
N LYS A 96 -8.22 -6.71 -9.71
CA LYS A 96 -7.95 -7.31 -11.03
C LYS A 96 -6.63 -8.08 -11.05
N LEU A 97 -5.60 -7.58 -10.37
CA LEU A 97 -4.29 -8.23 -10.31
C LEU A 97 -4.34 -9.53 -9.51
N ILE A 98 -5.08 -9.57 -8.39
CA ILE A 98 -5.26 -10.77 -7.57
C ILE A 98 -5.81 -11.95 -8.38
N LYS A 99 -6.70 -11.69 -9.34
CA LYS A 99 -7.22 -12.75 -10.23
C LYS A 99 -6.12 -13.48 -11.00
N ASN A 100 -5.03 -12.79 -11.30
CA ASN A 100 -3.88 -13.34 -12.04
C ASN A 100 -2.77 -13.81 -11.11
N ASP A 101 -2.72 -13.30 -9.88
CA ASP A 101 -1.69 -13.62 -8.89
C ASP A 101 -2.31 -13.69 -7.48
N ILE A 102 -2.62 -14.90 -7.04
CA ILE A 102 -3.24 -15.15 -5.74
C ILE A 102 -2.32 -14.82 -4.56
N SER A 103 -1.00 -14.72 -4.78
CA SER A 103 -0.08 -14.38 -3.70
C SER A 103 -0.34 -12.98 -3.15
N LEU A 104 -0.93 -12.09 -3.95
CA LEU A 104 -1.36 -10.75 -3.53
C LEU A 104 -2.49 -10.79 -2.51
N LEU A 105 -3.40 -11.78 -2.57
CA LEU A 105 -4.45 -11.95 -1.57
C LEU A 105 -3.85 -12.32 -0.21
N ASN A 106 -2.90 -13.25 -0.18
CA ASN A 106 -2.23 -13.65 1.06
C ASN A 106 -1.52 -12.46 1.72
N LEU A 107 -0.98 -11.53 0.94
CA LEU A 107 -0.36 -10.31 1.47
C LEU A 107 -1.38 -9.37 2.11
N ILE A 108 -2.57 -9.25 1.52
CA ILE A 108 -3.68 -8.46 2.07
C ILE A 108 -4.15 -9.07 3.39
N GLU A 109 -4.37 -10.39 3.42
CA GLU A 109 -4.79 -11.10 4.64
C GLU A 109 -3.77 -10.92 5.78
N ASN A 110 -2.47 -11.03 5.49
CA ASN A 110 -1.43 -10.82 6.50
C ASN A 110 -1.44 -9.41 7.11
N ILE A 111 -1.83 -8.39 6.34
CA ILE A 111 -1.93 -7.01 6.84
C ILE A 111 -3.18 -6.84 7.69
N ILE A 112 -4.33 -7.27 7.19
CA ILE A 112 -5.63 -7.19 7.89
C ILE A 112 -5.60 -7.96 9.22
N GLU A 113 -4.86 -9.06 9.30
CA GLU A 113 -4.76 -9.87 10.52
C GLU A 113 -3.67 -9.36 11.49
N ALA A 114 -2.94 -8.29 11.15
CA ALA A 114 -1.76 -7.82 11.91
C ALA A 114 -2.09 -7.46 13.37
N ASP A 115 -3.20 -6.76 13.58
CA ASP A 115 -3.64 -6.29 14.90
C ASP A 115 -4.56 -7.28 15.63
N LYS A 116 -4.80 -8.45 15.03
CA LYS A 116 -5.71 -9.52 15.48
C LYS A 116 -7.17 -9.09 15.61
N LYS A 117 -7.58 -8.03 14.93
CA LYS A 117 -8.96 -7.54 14.88
C LYS A 117 -9.33 -7.21 13.44
N THR A 118 -10.12 -8.08 12.83
CA THR A 118 -10.70 -7.77 11.53
C THR A 118 -11.94 -6.90 11.69
N SER A 119 -11.95 -5.74 11.04
CA SER A 119 -13.09 -4.85 10.92
C SER A 119 -14.10 -5.34 9.88
N TYR A 120 -15.33 -4.81 9.93
CA TYR A 120 -16.35 -5.12 8.93
C TYR A 120 -15.92 -4.74 7.50
N ASP A 121 -15.21 -3.62 7.35
CA ASP A 121 -14.78 -3.13 6.03
C ASP A 121 -13.71 -4.05 5.41
N GLU A 122 -12.82 -4.61 6.24
CA GLU A 122 -11.83 -5.60 5.85
C GLU A 122 -12.44 -6.94 5.47
N GLU A 123 -13.38 -7.45 6.28
CA GLU A 123 -14.14 -8.66 5.94
C GLU A 123 -14.89 -8.48 4.61
N SER A 124 -15.57 -7.34 4.45
CA SER A 124 -16.31 -7.00 3.23
C SER A 124 -15.41 -6.93 2.00
N PHE A 125 -14.19 -6.40 2.15
CA PHE A 125 -13.21 -6.37 1.06
C PHE A 125 -12.69 -7.76 0.68
N LEU A 126 -12.36 -8.60 1.66
CA LEU A 126 -11.93 -9.98 1.40
C LEU A 126 -13.04 -10.78 0.71
N GLU A 127 -14.29 -10.63 1.13
CA GLU A 127 -15.43 -11.26 0.46
C GLU A 127 -15.65 -10.70 -0.95
N GLU A 128 -15.47 -9.39 -1.18
CA GLU A 128 -15.52 -8.78 -2.51
C GLU A 128 -14.49 -9.42 -3.47
N ILE A 129 -13.27 -9.67 -2.99
CA ILE A 129 -12.22 -10.33 -3.79
C ILE A 129 -12.64 -11.77 -4.10
N LYS A 130 -13.05 -12.55 -3.10
CA LYS A 130 -13.44 -13.96 -3.25
C LYS A 130 -14.60 -14.15 -4.22
N GLN A 131 -15.58 -13.25 -4.21
CA GLN A 131 -16.72 -13.30 -5.15
C GLN A 131 -16.34 -13.00 -6.60
N LYS A 132 -15.21 -12.31 -6.82
CA LYS A 132 -14.75 -11.89 -8.16
C LYS A 132 -13.70 -12.82 -8.74
N MET A 133 -13.16 -13.74 -7.98
CA MET A 133 -12.27 -14.80 -8.44
C MET A 133 -13.05 -15.94 -9.10
#